data_AF-A0A8J6A1H5-F1
#
_entry.id   AF-A0A8J6A1H5-F1
#
_cell.length_a   1.000
_cell.length_b   1.000
_cell.length_c   1.000
_cell.angle_alpha   90.00
_cell.angle_beta   90.00
_cell.angle_gamma   90.00
#
_symmetry.space_group_name_H-M   'P 1'
#
loop_
_entity.id
_entity.type
_entity.pdbx_description
1 polymer ?
#
loop_
_entity_poly.entity_id
_entity_poly.type
_entity_poly.pdbx_seq_one_letter_code
_entity_poly.pdbx_strand_id
1 'polypeptide(L)'
;SLDTWDFSSPLISLWINRFYIYLGFAFGISFWICFQIVIRKQDKNSQKCVPKATQNLTTNGYISLQKKDIFVSGVKIFYGSQTGTAKGFAAVLAKDVNSLDLPVEIINLKQYDPDDHLVEEVTSKNVCAFLVATYTDGQPTESAKWFCRWLEDAAKDFRFGKTYLKGMRYAVFGLGNSAYVSHFNKVGRNVDKWLWMLGAHRVMAPGEGDCDVAKSKHGSIEADFRAWKTKFISRLQVLCKGEKNSCGGNCKKGKCESNQHGIEEMEPGSQAQVGLHDRDTEEEEPFESTSEEESGTEDHQSPNSVVDVEDLGKIMNHVKKEKRETEQQEEKTSLFRNSMKKEASERRAMITPALREALTKQGENP
;
A
#
# COMPACT_ATOMS: atom_id res chain seq x y z
N SER A 1 -9.38 -76.82 38.91
CA SER A 1 -10.42 -75.84 38.54
C SER A 1 -9.92 -74.47 38.96
N LEU A 2 -9.38 -73.72 37.99
CA LEU A 2 -9.11 -72.28 37.98
C LEU A 2 -8.54 -71.62 39.24
N ASP A 3 -7.21 -71.50 39.26
CA ASP A 3 -6.53 -70.39 39.92
C ASP A 3 -6.99 -69.08 39.28
N THR A 4 -7.79 -68.31 40.02
CA THR A 4 -8.14 -66.94 39.66
C THR A 4 -7.06 -66.03 40.24
N TRP A 5 -6.28 -65.47 39.32
CA TRP A 5 -5.16 -64.61 39.61
C TRP A 5 -5.63 -63.34 40.33
N ASP A 6 -4.99 -63.04 41.46
CA ASP A 6 -5.21 -61.82 42.23
C ASP A 6 -4.55 -60.61 41.53
N PHE A 7 -5.13 -60.20 40.40
CA PHE A 7 -4.76 -58.98 39.68
C PHE A 7 -5.34 -57.71 40.32
N SER A 8 -6.04 -57.83 41.46
CA SER A 8 -6.81 -56.73 42.05
C SER A 8 -5.94 -55.71 42.81
N SER A 9 -4.80 -56.15 43.35
CA SER A 9 -3.94 -55.33 44.22
C SER A 9 -3.24 -54.14 43.50
N PRO A 10 -2.60 -54.30 42.33
CA PRO A 10 -1.96 -53.17 41.65
C PRO A 10 -2.97 -52.20 40.98
N LEU A 11 -4.16 -52.68 40.61
CA LEU A 11 -5.19 -51.87 39.96
C LEU A 11 -5.86 -50.88 40.95
N ILE A 12 -6.04 -51.29 42.21
CA ILE A 12 -6.59 -50.41 43.26
C ILE A 12 -5.57 -49.34 43.68
N SER A 13 -4.29 -49.71 43.76
CA SER A 13 -3.19 -48.77 44.04
C SER A 13 -3.03 -47.69 42.96
N LEU A 14 -3.19 -48.05 41.69
CA LEU A 14 -3.23 -47.10 40.57
C LEU A 14 -4.44 -46.17 40.63
N TRP A 15 -5.58 -46.64 41.15
CA TRP A 15 -6.80 -45.83 41.25
C TRP A 15 -6.74 -44.79 42.37
N ILE A 16 -6.12 -45.13 43.52
CA ILE A 16 -5.87 -44.18 44.62
C ILE A 16 -4.89 -43.08 44.17
N ASN A 17 -3.85 -43.44 43.43
CA ASN A 17 -2.78 -42.51 43.03
C ASN A 17 -3.02 -41.82 41.68
N ARG A 18 -4.21 -41.99 41.07
CA ARG A 18 -4.54 -41.44 39.75
C ARG A 18 -4.34 -39.93 39.66
N PHE A 19 -4.65 -39.20 40.75
CA PHE A 19 -4.45 -37.75 40.81
C PHE A 19 -2.98 -37.36 40.64
N TYR A 20 -2.05 -38.08 41.26
CA TYR A 20 -0.61 -37.82 41.13
C TYR A 20 -0.08 -38.20 39.76
N ILE A 21 -0.61 -39.26 39.15
CA ILE A 21 -0.27 -39.67 37.78
C ILE A 21 -0.70 -38.58 36.79
N TYR A 22 -1.94 -38.07 36.90
CA TYR A 22 -2.40 -36.97 36.04
C TYR A 22 -1.62 -35.68 36.26
N LEU A 23 -1.25 -35.37 37.50
CA LEU A 23 -0.45 -34.19 37.81
C LEU A 23 0.96 -34.29 37.19
N GLY A 24 1.60 -35.46 37.26
CA GLY A 24 2.87 -35.73 36.61
C GLY A 24 2.81 -35.61 35.08
N PHE A 25 1.77 -36.16 34.45
CA PHE A 25 1.55 -36.01 33.01
C PHE A 25 1.28 -34.55 32.60
N ALA A 26 0.50 -33.81 33.39
CA ALA A 26 0.21 -32.40 33.12
C ALA A 26 1.48 -31.54 33.19
N PHE A 27 2.33 -31.75 34.20
CA PHE A 27 3.62 -31.05 34.28
C PHE A 27 4.58 -31.47 33.18
N GLY A 28 4.62 -32.75 32.80
CA GLY A 28 5.45 -33.25 31.70
C GLY A 28 5.05 -32.63 30.35
N ILE A 29 3.76 -32.56 30.05
CA ILE A 29 3.23 -31.93 28.83
C ILE A 29 3.47 -30.41 28.87
N SER A 30 3.25 -29.77 30.02
CA SER A 30 3.54 -28.34 30.19
C SER A 30 5.03 -28.03 29.97
N PHE A 31 5.92 -28.85 30.51
CA PHE A 31 7.36 -28.68 30.35
C PHE A 31 7.78 -28.95 28.89
N TRP A 32 7.20 -29.96 28.23
CA TRP A 32 7.42 -30.24 26.81
C TRP A 32 6.96 -29.08 25.91
N ILE A 33 5.79 -28.50 26.18
CA ILE A 33 5.28 -27.33 25.45
C ILE A 33 6.19 -26.11 25.69
N CYS A 34 6.58 -25.85 26.94
CA CYS A 34 7.53 -24.77 27.27
C CYS A 34 8.88 -24.97 26.55
N PHE A 35 9.40 -26.20 26.53
CA PHE A 35 10.64 -26.54 25.85
C PHE A 35 10.54 -26.37 24.33
N GLN A 36 9.43 -26.79 23.72
CA GLN A 36 9.15 -26.56 22.29
C GLN A 36 9.04 -25.07 21.93
N ILE A 37 8.44 -24.25 22.80
CA ILE A 37 8.37 -22.80 22.61
C ILE A 37 9.78 -22.19 22.69
N VAL A 38 10.63 -22.65 23.60
CA VAL A 38 12.02 -22.18 23.75
C VAL A 38 12.89 -22.61 22.56
N ILE A 39 12.76 -23.86 22.07
CA ILE A 39 13.48 -24.33 20.88
C ILE A 39 13.03 -23.56 19.63
N ARG A 40 11.72 -23.39 19.42
CA ARG A 40 11.20 -22.57 18.30
C ARG A 40 11.68 -21.11 18.37
N LYS A 41 12.01 -20.60 19.56
CA LYS A 41 12.61 -19.28 19.73
C LYS A 41 14.10 -19.24 19.37
N GLN A 42 14.82 -20.36 19.50
CA GLN A 42 16.21 -20.50 19.04
C GLN A 42 16.31 -20.75 17.53
N ASP A 43 15.43 -21.55 16.93
CA ASP A 43 15.45 -21.79 15.47
C ASP A 43 15.14 -20.51 14.68
N LYS A 44 14.30 -19.61 15.23
CA LYS A 44 14.09 -18.26 14.68
C LYS A 44 15.29 -17.32 14.82
N ASN A 45 16.30 -17.69 15.62
CA ASN A 45 17.48 -16.86 15.90
C ASN A 45 18.75 -17.34 15.14
N SER A 46 18.69 -18.46 14.43
CA SER A 46 19.85 -19.08 13.77
C SER A 46 20.02 -18.77 12.27
N GLN A 47 19.22 -17.88 11.69
CA GLN A 47 19.53 -17.27 10.38
C GLN A 47 19.95 -15.80 10.54
N LYS A 48 21.13 -15.59 11.13
CA LYS A 48 21.91 -14.37 10.94
C LYS A 48 23.25 -14.75 10.30
N CYS A 49 23.38 -14.47 9.01
CA CYS A 49 24.69 -14.40 8.36
C CYS A 49 25.50 -13.27 8.99
N VAL A 50 26.72 -13.63 9.40
CA VAL A 50 27.76 -12.75 9.93
C VAL A 50 28.29 -11.82 8.82
N PRO A 51 28.58 -10.54 9.11
CA PRO A 51 29.71 -9.85 8.51
C PRO A 51 30.87 -9.73 9.51
N LYS A 52 32.07 -9.97 9.01
CA LYS A 52 33.36 -9.85 9.71
C LYS A 52 33.70 -8.38 10.01
N ALA A 53 34.40 -8.24 11.14
CA ALA A 53 35.43 -7.27 11.48
C ALA A 53 35.05 -5.78 11.60
N THR A 54 35.19 -5.26 12.83
CA THR A 54 36.27 -4.31 13.18
C THR A 54 36.46 -4.38 14.69
N GLN A 55 37.57 -4.96 15.14
CA GLN A 55 38.06 -4.76 16.50
C GLN A 55 38.67 -3.36 16.56
N ASN A 56 38.20 -2.51 17.48
CA ASN A 56 38.95 -1.36 17.93
C ASN A 56 39.05 -1.38 19.45
N LEU A 57 40.30 -1.60 19.87
CA LEU A 57 41.01 -1.12 21.05
C LEU A 57 40.20 -0.70 22.29
N THR A 58 40.40 -1.48 23.36
CA THR A 58 40.17 -1.09 24.76
C THR A 58 40.94 0.17 25.14
N THR A 59 40.27 1.17 25.72
CA THR A 59 40.84 2.03 26.77
C THR A 59 39.71 2.49 27.70
N ASN A 60 40.01 2.51 29.00
CA ASN A 60 39.12 2.71 30.14
C ASN A 60 38.16 3.92 30.04
N GLY A 61 36.93 3.72 30.53
CA GLY A 61 36.01 4.80 30.88
C GLY A 61 34.57 4.44 30.56
N TYR A 62 33.74 4.31 31.59
CA TYR A 62 32.31 4.00 31.60
C TYR A 62 31.56 4.54 30.35
N ILE A 63 31.25 3.67 29.38
CA ILE A 63 30.40 4.01 28.26
C ILE A 63 28.97 4.09 28.81
N SER A 64 28.50 5.31 29.07
CA SER A 64 27.06 5.53 29.18
C SER A 64 26.45 5.11 27.85
N LEU A 65 25.69 4.01 27.85
CA LEU A 65 24.88 3.55 26.75
C LEU A 65 23.83 4.64 26.47
N GLN A 66 24.21 5.64 25.69
CA GLN A 66 23.28 6.60 25.10
C GLN A 66 22.33 5.75 24.24
N LYS A 67 21.16 5.45 24.79
CA LYS A 67 20.09 4.73 24.10
C LYS A 67 19.68 5.60 22.91
N LYS A 68 20.33 5.40 21.77
CA LYS A 68 20.03 6.10 20.52
C LYS A 68 18.54 5.88 20.23
N ASP A 69 17.78 6.96 20.15
CA ASP A 69 16.36 6.86 19.82
C ASP A 69 16.21 6.28 18.42
N ILE A 70 15.75 5.02 18.35
CA ILE A 70 15.50 4.33 17.10
C ILE A 70 14.13 4.78 16.59
N PHE A 71 14.13 5.60 15.54
CA PHE A 71 12.91 6.05 14.84
C PHE A 71 12.45 5.06 13.77
N VAL A 72 13.37 4.27 13.20
CA VAL A 72 13.10 3.23 12.22
C VAL A 72 13.96 2.01 12.57
N SER A 73 13.33 0.88 12.86
CA SER A 73 14.03 -0.35 13.23
C SER A 73 14.48 -1.17 12.02
N GLY A 74 13.81 -1.01 10.87
CA GLY A 74 14.06 -1.77 9.66
C GLY A 74 12.96 -1.57 8.61
N VAL A 75 13.07 -2.28 7.49
CA VAL A 75 12.11 -2.25 6.40
C VAL A 75 11.68 -3.66 6.03
N LYS A 76 10.37 -3.87 5.90
CA LYS A 76 9.81 -5.12 5.37
C LYS A 76 9.22 -4.87 3.99
N ILE A 77 9.67 -5.61 2.99
CA ILE A 77 9.26 -5.44 1.60
C ILE A 77 8.39 -6.64 1.21
N PHE A 78 7.09 -6.40 1.11
CA PHE A 78 6.11 -7.38 0.68
C PHE A 78 5.94 -7.30 -0.83
N TYR A 79 5.88 -8.45 -1.49
CA TYR A 79 5.61 -8.49 -2.93
C TYR A 79 4.47 -9.44 -3.30
N GLY A 80 3.69 -9.01 -4.29
CA GLY A 80 2.69 -9.79 -5.00
C GLY A 80 3.00 -9.82 -6.49
N SER A 81 3.43 -10.96 -7.02
CA SER A 81 3.88 -11.09 -8.40
C SER A 81 3.38 -12.35 -9.08
N GLN A 82 3.06 -12.24 -10.38
CA GLN A 82 2.74 -13.38 -11.24
C GLN A 82 3.97 -13.85 -12.03
N THR A 83 4.66 -12.92 -12.70
CA THR A 83 5.79 -13.19 -13.61
C THR A 83 7.15 -12.83 -13.01
N GLY A 84 7.21 -12.32 -11.78
CA GLY A 84 8.45 -12.02 -11.08
C GLY A 84 8.88 -10.55 -11.08
N THR A 85 8.23 -9.65 -11.84
CA THR A 85 8.62 -8.22 -11.90
C THR A 85 8.62 -7.56 -10.53
N ALA A 86 7.52 -7.67 -9.77
CA ALA A 86 7.43 -7.11 -8.42
C ALA A 86 8.44 -7.74 -7.45
N LYS A 87 8.74 -9.05 -7.60
CA LYS A 87 9.81 -9.73 -6.83
C LYS A 87 11.18 -9.16 -7.16
N GLY A 88 11.46 -8.90 -8.44
CA GLY A 88 12.69 -8.26 -8.90
C GLY A 88 12.84 -6.85 -8.32
N PHE A 89 11.77 -6.05 -8.36
CA PHE A 89 11.76 -4.72 -7.74
C PHE A 89 11.95 -4.77 -6.23
N ALA A 90 11.39 -5.77 -5.54
CA ALA A 90 11.63 -5.97 -4.11
C ALA A 90 13.11 -6.22 -3.81
N ALA A 91 13.77 -7.05 -4.61
CA ALA A 91 15.20 -7.32 -4.48
C ALA A 91 16.07 -6.07 -4.75
N VAL A 92 15.68 -5.25 -5.74
CA VAL A 92 16.36 -3.97 -6.03
C VAL A 92 16.18 -2.99 -4.87
N LEU A 93 14.95 -2.83 -4.34
CA LEU A 93 14.68 -1.97 -3.21
C LEU A 93 15.44 -2.42 -1.96
N ALA A 94 15.52 -3.73 -1.71
CA ALA A 94 16.24 -4.27 -0.56
C ALA A 94 17.74 -3.93 -0.58
N LYS A 95 18.37 -3.95 -1.76
CA LYS A 95 19.78 -3.54 -1.91
C LYS A 95 19.99 -2.08 -1.51
N ASP A 96 19.11 -1.19 -1.94
CA ASP A 96 19.18 0.24 -1.62
C ASP A 96 18.82 0.56 -0.17
N VAL A 97 17.98 -0.25 0.47
CA VAL A 97 17.71 -0.11 1.91
C VAL A 97 18.90 -0.61 2.73
N ASN A 98 19.53 -1.71 2.32
CA ASN A 98 20.72 -2.25 2.99
C ASN A 98 21.90 -1.26 2.97
N SER A 99 22.01 -0.42 1.93
CA SER A 99 23.05 0.62 1.90
C SER A 99 22.81 1.78 2.88
N LEU A 100 21.65 1.81 3.55
CA LEU A 100 21.35 2.72 4.66
C LEU A 100 21.62 2.09 6.05
N ASP A 101 22.27 0.92 6.11
CA ASP A 101 22.50 0.15 7.33
C ASP A 101 21.22 -0.24 8.09
N LEU A 102 20.09 -0.34 7.37
CA LEU A 102 18.82 -0.78 7.93
C LEU A 102 18.59 -2.27 7.68
N PRO A 103 18.14 -3.05 8.69
CA PRO A 103 17.68 -4.40 8.47
C PRO A 103 16.54 -4.42 7.44
N VAL A 104 16.67 -5.30 6.44
CA VAL A 104 15.64 -5.49 5.41
C VAL A 104 15.22 -6.95 5.32
N GLU A 105 13.91 -7.17 5.17
CA GLU A 105 13.32 -8.48 4.95
C GLU A 105 12.44 -8.42 3.70
N ILE A 106 12.56 -9.42 2.81
CA ILE A 106 11.70 -9.54 1.62
C ILE A 106 10.73 -10.69 1.85
N ILE A 107 9.43 -10.40 1.77
CA ILE A 107 8.36 -11.33 2.13
C ILE A 107 7.44 -11.55 0.93
N ASN A 108 7.21 -12.80 0.57
CA ASN A 108 6.19 -13.17 -0.41
C ASN A 108 4.82 -13.15 0.28
N LEU A 109 3.88 -12.36 -0.25
CA LEU A 109 2.52 -12.27 0.31
C LEU A 109 1.79 -13.62 0.34
N LYS A 110 2.22 -14.61 -0.46
CA LYS A 110 1.64 -15.96 -0.47
C LYS A 110 1.93 -16.74 0.81
N GLN A 111 3.05 -16.44 1.45
CA GLN A 111 3.56 -17.13 2.64
C GLN A 111 3.36 -16.31 3.91
N TYR A 112 2.65 -15.18 3.81
CA TYR A 112 2.44 -14.25 4.89
C TYR A 112 1.02 -14.39 5.43
N ASP A 113 0.91 -14.67 6.72
CA ASP A 113 -0.37 -14.67 7.42
C ASP A 113 -0.59 -13.30 8.09
N PRO A 114 -1.57 -12.50 7.65
CA PRO A 114 -1.78 -11.16 8.20
C PRO A 114 -2.32 -11.17 9.64
N ASP A 115 -3.08 -12.20 10.03
CA ASP A 115 -3.72 -12.27 11.36
C ASP A 115 -2.69 -12.28 12.48
N ASP A 116 -1.61 -13.06 12.30
CA ASP A 116 -0.56 -13.20 13.30
C ASP A 116 0.49 -12.08 13.22
N HIS A 117 0.82 -11.61 12.00
CA HIS A 117 2.04 -10.83 11.78
C HIS A 117 1.83 -9.35 11.50
N LEU A 118 0.65 -8.93 11.00
CA LEU A 118 0.48 -7.53 10.61
C LEU A 118 0.36 -6.61 11.83
N VAL A 119 -0.21 -7.12 12.92
CA VAL A 119 -0.30 -6.43 14.22
C VAL A 119 1.07 -6.23 14.85
N GLU A 120 2.02 -7.15 14.63
CA GLU A 120 3.40 -7.01 15.14
C GLU A 120 4.07 -5.75 14.58
N GLU A 121 3.71 -5.35 13.34
CA GLU A 121 4.27 -4.15 12.69
C GLU A 121 3.81 -2.82 13.29
N VAL A 122 2.75 -2.84 14.10
CA VAL A 122 2.28 -1.66 14.83
C VAL A 122 3.30 -1.22 15.89
N THR A 123 4.08 -2.16 16.44
CA THR A 123 5.04 -1.90 17.52
C THR A 123 6.51 -1.98 17.09
N SER A 124 6.79 -2.66 15.97
CA SER A 124 8.15 -2.92 15.48
C SER A 124 8.94 -1.67 15.10
N LYS A 125 8.24 -0.54 14.86
CA LYS A 125 8.79 0.66 14.20
C LYS A 125 9.44 0.35 12.85
N ASN A 126 9.02 -0.72 12.17
CA ASN A 126 9.43 -0.96 10.79
C ASN A 126 8.69 0.00 9.84
N VAL A 127 9.18 0.06 8.61
CA VAL A 127 8.44 0.62 7.48
C VAL A 127 8.12 -0.52 6.50
N CYS A 128 6.84 -0.69 6.18
CA CYS A 128 6.37 -1.75 5.31
C CYS A 128 6.19 -1.23 3.87
N ALA A 129 6.94 -1.77 2.91
CA ALA A 129 6.77 -1.44 1.49
C ALA A 129 6.01 -2.57 0.78
N PHE A 130 4.91 -2.25 0.09
CA PHE A 130 4.10 -3.21 -0.66
C PHE A 130 4.29 -3.00 -2.16
N LEU A 131 4.87 -3.98 -2.84
CA LEU A 131 5.05 -4.01 -4.29
C LEU A 131 4.08 -5.02 -4.89
N VAL A 132 2.92 -4.56 -5.38
CA VAL A 132 1.81 -5.44 -5.76
C VAL A 132 1.40 -5.24 -7.22
N ALA A 133 1.39 -6.33 -7.99
CA ALA A 133 0.92 -6.29 -9.36
C ALA A 133 -0.60 -6.49 -9.45
N THR A 134 -1.22 -5.74 -10.36
CA THR A 134 -2.60 -5.94 -10.79
C THR A 134 -2.62 -6.93 -11.94
N TYR A 135 -3.50 -7.93 -11.87
CA TYR A 135 -3.66 -8.97 -12.88
C TYR A 135 -5.05 -8.86 -13.55
N THR A 136 -5.44 -9.92 -14.27
CA THR A 136 -6.68 -10.02 -15.06
C THR A 136 -7.90 -9.44 -14.32
N ASP A 137 -8.70 -8.62 -15.01
CA ASP A 137 -9.93 -8.00 -14.50
C ASP A 137 -9.75 -7.19 -13.20
N GLY A 138 -8.54 -6.65 -12.99
CA GLY A 138 -8.22 -5.84 -11.81
C GLY A 138 -8.07 -6.64 -10.52
N GLN A 139 -7.88 -7.96 -10.64
CA GLN A 139 -7.68 -8.87 -9.51
C GLN A 139 -6.22 -8.89 -9.06
N PRO A 140 -5.95 -9.22 -7.78
CA PRO A 140 -4.58 -9.45 -7.32
C PRO A 140 -3.95 -10.67 -8.00
N THR A 141 -2.62 -10.69 -8.09
CA THR A 141 -1.88 -11.91 -8.47
C THR A 141 -2.20 -13.05 -7.49
N GLU A 142 -2.02 -14.30 -7.92
CA GLU A 142 -2.31 -15.46 -7.06
C GLU A 142 -1.47 -15.42 -5.77
N SER A 143 -0.25 -14.90 -5.84
CA SER A 143 0.61 -14.72 -4.66
C SER A 143 0.09 -13.68 -3.64
N ALA A 144 -0.73 -12.71 -4.04
CA ALA A 144 -1.25 -11.67 -3.16
C ALA A 144 -2.73 -11.83 -2.83
N LYS A 145 -3.39 -12.84 -3.41
CA LYS A 145 -4.85 -13.01 -3.37
C LYS A 145 -5.39 -13.18 -1.96
N TRP A 146 -4.75 -14.02 -1.15
CA TRP A 146 -5.12 -14.22 0.25
C TRP A 146 -5.02 -12.90 1.04
N PHE A 147 -3.84 -12.28 1.01
CA PHE A 147 -3.58 -11.00 1.68
C PHE A 147 -4.59 -9.91 1.29
N CYS A 148 -4.87 -9.75 -0.01
CA CYS A 148 -5.79 -8.71 -0.48
C CYS A 148 -7.23 -8.97 -0.03
N ARG A 149 -7.69 -10.23 -0.03
CA ARG A 149 -9.02 -10.59 0.46
C ARG A 149 -9.14 -10.33 1.96
N TRP A 150 -8.17 -10.79 2.73
CA TRP A 150 -8.13 -10.55 4.17
C TRP A 150 -8.16 -9.05 4.48
N LEU A 151 -7.36 -8.25 3.77
CA LEU A 151 -7.27 -6.82 4.00
C LEU A 151 -8.57 -6.09 3.62
N GLU A 152 -9.24 -6.54 2.56
CA GLU A 152 -10.56 -6.05 2.17
C GLU A 152 -11.62 -6.35 3.23
N ASP A 153 -11.66 -7.58 3.72
CA ASP A 153 -12.61 -8.03 4.73
C ASP A 153 -12.36 -7.30 6.05
N ALA A 154 -11.12 -7.23 6.51
CA ALA A 154 -10.73 -6.50 7.71
C ALA A 154 -11.10 -5.01 7.62
N ALA A 155 -10.89 -4.36 6.47
CA ALA A 155 -11.24 -2.96 6.31
C ALA A 155 -12.76 -2.68 6.32
N LYS A 156 -13.59 -3.68 6.02
CA LYS A 156 -15.07 -3.56 6.00
C LYS A 156 -15.73 -4.10 7.26
N ASP A 157 -15.03 -4.92 8.02
CA ASP A 157 -15.55 -5.57 9.21
C ASP A 157 -15.50 -4.62 10.42
N PHE A 158 -16.65 -4.40 11.03
CA PHE A 158 -16.81 -3.52 12.19
C PHE A 158 -16.00 -3.96 13.42
N ARG A 159 -15.59 -5.23 13.49
CA ARG A 159 -14.74 -5.78 14.56
C ARG A 159 -13.32 -5.22 14.49
N PHE A 160 -12.84 -4.91 13.29
CA PHE A 160 -11.54 -4.25 13.09
C PHE A 160 -11.76 -2.75 13.20
N GLY A 161 -11.37 -2.18 14.35
CA GLY A 161 -11.46 -0.74 14.56
C GLY A 161 -10.61 0.04 13.54
N LYS A 162 -10.98 1.29 13.25
CA LYS A 162 -10.23 2.21 12.37
C LYS A 162 -8.79 2.53 12.85
N THR A 163 -8.41 2.02 14.02
CA THR A 163 -7.09 2.18 14.64
C THR A 163 -6.32 0.87 14.73
N TYR A 164 -6.80 -0.21 14.12
CA TYR A 164 -6.20 -1.53 14.20
C TYR A 164 -4.70 -1.54 13.83
N LEU A 165 -4.32 -0.72 12.82
CA LEU A 165 -2.95 -0.56 12.35
C LEU A 165 -2.34 0.81 12.67
N LYS A 166 -2.82 1.55 13.68
CA LYS A 166 -2.45 2.96 13.94
C LYS A 166 -0.94 3.26 14.02
N GLY A 167 -0.13 2.30 14.45
CA GLY A 167 1.34 2.45 14.55
C GLY A 167 2.12 1.97 13.33
N MET A 168 1.47 1.27 12.40
CA MET A 168 2.12 0.72 11.22
C MET A 168 2.41 1.84 10.21
N ARG A 169 3.65 1.89 9.72
CA ARG A 169 4.06 2.83 8.66
C ARG A 169 4.24 2.10 7.35
N TYR A 170 3.67 2.62 6.27
CA TYR A 170 3.69 1.90 5.00
C TYR A 170 3.85 2.78 3.77
N ALA A 171 4.32 2.18 2.68
CA ALA A 171 4.31 2.72 1.33
C ALA A 171 3.86 1.64 0.33
N VAL A 172 3.20 2.04 -0.76
CA VAL A 172 2.71 1.12 -1.79
C VAL A 172 3.24 1.55 -3.15
N PHE A 173 3.68 0.58 -3.94
CA PHE A 173 3.93 0.72 -5.37
C PHE A 173 3.11 -0.33 -6.10
N GLY A 174 2.13 0.13 -6.86
CA GLY A 174 1.36 -0.72 -7.76
C GLY A 174 2.13 -0.97 -9.06
N LEU A 175 2.06 -2.19 -9.57
CA LEU A 175 2.46 -2.52 -10.94
C LEU A 175 1.19 -2.74 -11.75
N GLY A 176 1.00 -1.95 -12.81
CA GLY A 176 -0.16 -2.01 -13.67
C GLY A 176 0.19 -1.73 -15.14
N ASN A 177 -0.83 -1.71 -15.98
CA ASN A 177 -0.71 -1.37 -17.39
C ASN A 177 -1.94 -0.54 -17.78
N SER A 178 -1.74 0.71 -18.19
CA SER A 178 -2.83 1.65 -18.49
C SER A 178 -3.54 1.37 -19.81
N ALA A 179 -3.06 0.40 -20.61
CA ALA A 179 -3.85 -0.22 -21.67
C ALA A 179 -5.13 -0.87 -21.11
N TYR A 180 -5.13 -1.29 -19.84
CA TYR A 180 -6.31 -1.78 -19.12
C TYR A 180 -6.97 -0.64 -18.32
N VAL A 181 -7.58 0.30 -19.03
CA VAL A 181 -8.09 1.57 -18.49
C VAL A 181 -8.97 1.40 -17.24
N SER A 182 -9.90 0.44 -17.24
CA SER A 182 -10.84 0.21 -16.12
C SER A 182 -10.18 -0.35 -14.85
N HIS A 183 -8.96 -0.89 -14.97
CA HIS A 183 -8.31 -1.68 -13.92
C HIS A 183 -6.86 -1.26 -13.66
N PHE A 184 -6.42 -0.12 -14.22
CA PHE A 184 -5.07 0.38 -14.04
C PHE A 184 -4.72 0.54 -12.55
N ASN A 185 -3.71 -0.20 -12.10
CA ASN A 185 -3.21 -0.20 -10.72
C ASN A 185 -4.26 -0.43 -9.62
N LYS A 186 -5.39 -1.07 -9.96
CA LYS A 186 -6.52 -1.26 -9.04
C LYS A 186 -6.11 -1.95 -7.73
N VAL A 187 -5.25 -2.96 -7.78
CA VAL A 187 -4.81 -3.72 -6.59
C VAL A 187 -3.93 -2.85 -5.70
N GLY A 188 -2.98 -2.09 -6.26
CA GLY A 188 -2.14 -1.17 -5.51
C GLY A 188 -2.95 -0.08 -4.81
N ARG A 189 -3.91 0.52 -5.53
CA ARG A 189 -4.85 1.51 -4.97
C ARG A 189 -5.70 0.94 -3.85
N ASN A 190 -6.19 -0.29 -4.01
CA ASN A 190 -6.99 -0.96 -3.00
C ASN A 190 -6.20 -1.28 -1.73
N VAL A 191 -5.00 -1.86 -1.86
CA VAL A 191 -4.12 -2.14 -0.71
C VAL A 191 -3.82 -0.86 0.05
N ASP A 192 -3.46 0.21 -0.66
CA ASP A 192 -3.22 1.52 -0.05
C ASP A 192 -4.45 2.07 0.68
N LYS A 193 -5.63 1.98 0.07
CA LYS A 193 -6.90 2.41 0.67
C LYS A 193 -7.23 1.61 1.93
N TRP A 194 -7.14 0.29 1.88
CA TRP A 194 -7.54 -0.58 3.00
C TRP A 194 -6.58 -0.46 4.19
N LEU A 195 -5.27 -0.36 3.95
CA LEU A 195 -4.29 -0.08 5.02
C LEU A 195 -4.61 1.25 5.71
N TRP A 196 -4.91 2.30 4.93
CA TRP A 196 -5.31 3.59 5.47
C TRP A 196 -6.62 3.51 6.28
N MET A 197 -7.63 2.78 5.79
CA MET A 197 -8.90 2.58 6.51
C MET A 197 -8.72 1.89 7.88
N LEU A 198 -7.75 0.99 7.99
CA LEU A 198 -7.37 0.31 9.23
C LEU A 198 -6.50 1.18 10.15
N GLY A 199 -6.17 2.41 9.74
CA GLY A 199 -5.44 3.39 10.53
C GLY A 199 -3.93 3.41 10.30
N ALA A 200 -3.40 2.63 9.35
CA ALA A 200 -1.97 2.65 9.05
C ALA A 200 -1.54 4.02 8.50
N HIS A 201 -0.30 4.42 8.82
CA HIS A 201 0.26 5.70 8.44
C HIS A 201 1.08 5.61 7.13
N ARG A 202 0.58 6.28 6.09
CA ARG A 202 1.27 6.35 4.79
C ARG A 202 2.53 7.22 4.89
N VAL A 203 3.71 6.70 4.56
CA VAL A 203 4.97 7.48 4.63
C VAL A 203 5.19 8.38 3.41
N MET A 204 4.60 8.02 2.27
CA MET A 204 4.64 8.78 1.01
C MET A 204 3.47 8.38 0.11
N ALA A 205 3.12 9.21 -0.88
CA ALA A 205 2.06 8.89 -1.85
C ALA A 205 2.29 7.54 -2.56
N PRO A 206 1.23 6.77 -2.86
CA PRO A 206 1.37 5.51 -3.57
C PRO A 206 1.95 5.74 -4.96
N GLY A 207 2.88 4.87 -5.36
CA GLY A 207 3.43 4.87 -6.72
C GLY A 207 2.61 3.97 -7.64
N GLU A 208 2.54 4.35 -8.90
CA GLU A 208 1.82 3.62 -9.94
C GLU A 208 2.77 3.41 -11.11
N GLY A 209 3.30 2.20 -11.22
CA GLY A 209 4.10 1.79 -12.37
C GLY A 209 3.21 1.39 -13.53
N ASP A 210 3.59 1.81 -14.73
CA ASP A 210 2.87 1.52 -15.95
C ASP A 210 3.71 0.75 -16.97
N CYS A 211 3.28 -0.46 -17.34
CA CYS A 211 3.89 -1.22 -18.42
C CYS A 211 3.60 -0.64 -19.81
N ASP A 212 2.60 0.23 -19.96
CA ASP A 212 2.38 0.98 -21.20
C ASP A 212 3.42 2.10 -21.30
N VAL A 213 4.49 1.84 -22.05
CA VAL A 213 5.61 2.77 -22.28
C VAL A 213 5.13 4.14 -22.77
N ALA A 214 4.08 4.20 -23.60
CA ALA A 214 3.60 5.45 -24.18
C ALA A 214 2.90 6.36 -23.15
N LYS A 215 2.34 5.77 -22.08
CA LYS A 215 1.59 6.48 -21.04
C LYS A 215 2.28 6.51 -19.68
N SER A 216 3.33 5.71 -19.50
CA SER A 216 4.16 5.71 -18.31
C SER A 216 4.72 7.10 -18.04
N LYS A 217 4.68 7.52 -16.77
CA LYS A 217 5.11 8.86 -16.34
C LYS A 217 6.60 9.09 -16.61
N HIS A 218 7.41 8.04 -16.56
CA HIS A 218 8.86 8.10 -16.77
C HIS A 218 9.31 7.21 -17.94
N GLY A 219 8.39 6.80 -18.82
CA GLY A 219 8.67 6.05 -20.04
C GLY A 219 8.87 4.53 -19.88
N SER A 220 8.83 3.99 -18.66
CA SER A 220 8.72 2.55 -18.43
C SER A 220 8.33 2.27 -16.98
N ILE A 221 7.83 1.06 -16.71
CA ILE A 221 7.52 0.62 -15.34
C ILE A 221 8.76 0.60 -14.43
N GLU A 222 9.94 0.27 -14.97
CA GLU A 222 11.22 0.33 -14.26
C GLU A 222 11.62 1.77 -13.94
N ALA A 223 11.33 2.71 -14.84
CA ALA A 223 11.60 4.12 -14.61
C ALA A 223 10.65 4.74 -13.59
N ASP A 224 9.36 4.40 -13.65
CA ASP A 224 8.38 4.75 -12.63
C ASP A 224 8.78 4.21 -11.25
N PHE A 225 9.21 2.94 -11.21
CA PHE A 225 9.72 2.31 -9.99
C PHE A 225 10.97 3.02 -9.47
N ARG A 226 11.92 3.37 -10.34
CA ARG A 226 13.14 4.09 -9.95
C ARG A 226 12.81 5.45 -9.33
N ALA A 227 11.91 6.21 -9.94
CA ALA A 227 11.47 7.50 -9.41
C ALA A 227 10.79 7.37 -8.04
N TRP A 228 9.92 6.36 -7.88
CA TRP A 228 9.28 6.08 -6.60
C TRP A 228 10.28 5.61 -5.54
N LYS A 229 11.21 4.71 -5.90
CA LYS A 229 12.27 4.19 -5.03
C LYS A 229 13.15 5.32 -4.50
N THR A 230 13.61 6.23 -5.35
CA THR A 230 14.42 7.38 -4.92
C THR A 230 13.69 8.22 -3.88
N LYS A 231 12.39 8.48 -4.09
CA LYS A 231 11.54 9.20 -3.11
C LYS A 231 11.39 8.41 -1.81
N PHE A 232 11.18 7.10 -1.88
CA PHE A 232 11.06 6.23 -0.72
C PHE A 232 12.34 6.23 0.12
N ILE A 233 13.50 6.07 -0.51
CA ILE A 233 14.82 6.09 0.15
C ILE A 233 15.09 7.44 0.82
N SER A 234 14.82 8.55 0.13
CA SER A 234 14.93 9.89 0.70
C SER A 234 14.02 10.07 1.92
N ARG A 235 12.76 9.61 1.83
CA ARG A 235 11.82 9.67 2.94
C ARG A 235 12.27 8.81 4.12
N LEU A 236 12.80 7.63 3.85
CA LEU A 236 13.33 6.72 4.87
C LEU A 236 14.50 7.34 5.63
N GLN A 237 15.43 8.01 4.93
CA GLN A 237 16.53 8.74 5.56
C GLN A 237 16.04 9.86 6.49
N VAL A 238 14.99 10.59 6.10
CA VAL A 238 14.36 11.59 6.97
C VAL A 238 13.76 10.93 8.21
N LEU A 239 13.04 9.83 8.04
CA LEU A 239 12.46 9.09 9.17
C LEU A 239 13.53 8.55 10.13
N CYS A 240 14.68 8.08 9.63
CA CYS A 240 15.79 7.62 10.45
C CYS A 240 16.44 8.72 11.29
N LYS A 241 16.44 9.97 10.81
CA LYS A 241 16.97 11.14 11.53
C LYS A 241 16.00 11.69 12.58
N GLY A 242 14.78 11.14 12.65
CA GLY A 242 13.68 11.66 13.45
C GLY A 242 12.93 12.76 12.72
N GLU A 243 11.59 12.68 12.70
CA GLU A 243 10.77 13.75 12.14
C GLU A 243 10.84 14.97 13.06
N LYS A 244 11.48 16.05 12.57
CA LYS A 244 11.23 17.37 13.14
C LYS A 244 9.81 17.75 12.75
N ASN A 245 8.85 17.55 13.67
CA ASN A 245 7.52 18.10 13.50
C ASN A 245 7.67 19.59 13.17
N SER A 246 7.17 20.02 12.02
CA SER A 246 6.98 21.45 11.77
C SER A 246 6.15 21.99 12.92
N CYS A 247 6.64 23.04 13.57
CA CYS A 247 5.96 23.78 14.62
C CYS A 247 4.44 23.82 14.34
N GLY A 248 3.65 23.19 15.22
CA GLY A 248 2.21 23.05 15.03
C GLY A 248 1.48 24.35 15.32
N GLY A 249 1.80 25.44 14.60
CA GLY A 249 1.03 26.68 14.44
C GLY A 249 0.61 27.49 15.67
N ASN A 250 0.66 26.94 16.88
CA ASN A 250 0.14 27.54 18.10
C ASN A 250 1.25 28.13 18.98
N CYS A 251 2.29 28.66 18.35
CA CYS A 251 3.25 29.52 19.03
C CYS A 251 2.58 30.86 19.37
N LYS A 252 1.89 30.92 20.51
CA LYS A 252 1.53 32.18 21.14
C LYS A 252 2.82 32.89 21.54
N LYS A 253 3.17 33.92 20.77
CA LYS A 253 4.40 34.75 20.79
C LYS A 253 5.46 34.24 19.79
N GLY A 254 5.40 34.83 18.60
CA GLY A 254 6.31 34.57 17.51
C GLY A 254 7.76 34.85 17.89
N LYS A 255 8.57 33.79 17.86
CA LYS A 255 9.97 33.84 17.42
C LYS A 255 10.42 32.42 17.07
N CYS A 256 10.19 32.03 15.82
CA CYS A 256 10.76 30.81 15.27
C CYS A 256 11.87 31.26 14.31
N GLU A 257 13.12 31.27 14.78
CA GLU A 257 14.27 31.56 13.93
C GLU A 257 14.52 30.33 13.03
N SER A 258 14.03 30.39 11.80
CA SER A 258 14.49 29.50 10.74
C SER A 258 15.75 30.09 10.14
N ASN A 259 16.91 29.51 10.45
CA ASN A 259 18.16 29.82 9.75
C ASN A 259 18.04 29.39 8.28
N GLN A 260 17.66 30.33 7.42
CA GLN A 260 17.86 30.22 5.99
C GLN A 260 19.35 30.53 5.74
N HIS A 261 20.12 29.50 5.40
CA HIS A 261 21.43 29.69 4.78
C HIS A 261 21.20 29.63 3.27
N GLY A 262 21.04 30.80 2.66
CA GLY A 262 21.07 30.95 1.21
C GLY A 262 22.48 30.63 0.71
N ILE A 263 22.58 29.77 -0.29
CA ILE A 263 23.78 29.66 -1.11
C ILE A 263 23.50 30.52 -2.33
N GLU A 264 24.21 31.65 -2.41
CA GLU A 264 24.26 32.54 -3.55
C GLU A 264 24.93 31.81 -4.73
N GLU A 265 24.25 31.81 -5.88
CA GLU A 265 24.87 31.49 -7.16
C GLU A 265 25.74 32.68 -7.60
N MET A 266 26.99 32.37 -7.94
CA MET A 266 28.02 33.31 -8.37
C MET A 266 28.13 33.24 -9.89
N GLU A 267 27.65 34.28 -10.57
CA GLU A 267 27.89 34.53 -11.99
C GLU A 267 28.94 35.64 -12.16
N PRO A 268 30.01 35.45 -12.96
CA PRO A 268 30.97 36.50 -13.25
C PRO A 268 30.66 37.25 -14.57
N GLY A 269 30.32 38.53 -14.43
CA GLY A 269 31.03 39.65 -15.06
C GLY A 269 31.16 39.76 -16.59
N SER A 270 30.38 40.71 -17.12
CA SER A 270 30.74 41.78 -18.09
C SER A 270 31.08 41.45 -19.55
N GLN A 271 30.33 42.08 -20.46
CA GLN A 271 30.88 43.01 -21.46
C GLN A 271 29.77 43.90 -22.06
N ALA A 272 30.02 45.20 -22.06
CA ALA A 272 29.20 46.22 -22.69
C ALA A 272 29.52 46.35 -24.18
N GLN A 273 28.51 46.55 -25.02
CA GLN A 273 28.64 47.29 -26.27
C GLN A 273 27.36 48.07 -26.59
N VAL A 274 27.59 49.29 -27.05
CA VAL A 274 26.67 50.40 -27.29
C VAL A 274 25.90 50.21 -28.60
N GLY A 275 24.62 50.58 -28.62
CA GLY A 275 23.81 50.70 -29.84
C GLY A 275 22.48 51.42 -29.57
N LEU A 276 22.34 52.60 -30.17
CA LEU A 276 21.31 53.63 -30.02
C LEU A 276 20.09 53.36 -30.93
N HIS A 277 18.83 53.49 -30.45
CA HIS A 277 17.76 54.30 -31.08
C HIS A 277 16.39 54.23 -30.35
N ASP A 278 15.83 55.43 -30.12
CA ASP A 278 14.43 55.93 -30.01
C ASP A 278 13.31 55.06 -29.41
N ARG A 279 12.62 55.52 -28.34
CA ARG A 279 11.39 56.39 -28.32
C ARG A 279 10.17 55.67 -28.94
N ASP A 280 9.01 55.50 -28.29
CA ASP A 280 8.23 56.42 -27.46
C ASP A 280 7.37 55.72 -26.39
N THR A 281 6.93 56.51 -25.42
CA THR A 281 5.99 56.23 -24.32
C THR A 281 4.75 57.11 -24.53
N GLU A 282 3.54 56.54 -24.48
CA GLU A 282 2.25 57.26 -24.32
C GLU A 282 1.37 56.38 -23.39
N GLU A 283 1.14 56.79 -22.13
CA GLU A 283 -0.07 57.49 -21.61
C GLU A 283 -1.31 56.55 -21.55
N GLU A 284 -1.77 56.00 -20.40
CA GLU A 284 -2.54 56.62 -19.28
C GLU A 284 -3.72 57.48 -19.82
N GLU A 285 -4.98 57.05 -19.77
CA GLU A 285 -5.96 57.08 -18.63
C GLU A 285 -7.40 56.95 -19.25
N PRO A 286 -8.53 57.26 -18.57
CA PRO A 286 -9.35 56.40 -17.70
C PRO A 286 -10.85 56.38 -18.12
N PHE A 287 -11.73 55.89 -17.25
CA PHE A 287 -13.20 56.09 -17.09
C PHE A 287 -13.90 54.73 -16.88
N GLU A 288 -14.92 54.55 -16.06
CA GLU A 288 -15.54 55.29 -14.95
C GLU A 288 -16.53 54.31 -14.28
N SER A 289 -16.86 54.56 -13.01
CA SER A 289 -17.89 53.86 -12.26
C SER A 289 -19.30 54.00 -12.86
N THR A 290 -20.11 52.96 -12.73
CA THR A 290 -21.56 53.08 -12.58
C THR A 290 -22.10 51.97 -11.67
N SER A 291 -22.69 52.41 -10.57
CA SER A 291 -23.42 51.68 -9.53
C SER A 291 -24.81 51.24 -10.02
N GLU A 292 -25.38 50.13 -9.50
CA GLU A 292 -26.67 50.01 -8.74
C GLU A 292 -27.36 48.70 -9.24
N GLU A 293 -27.99 47.78 -8.50
CA GLU A 293 -28.41 47.65 -7.09
C GLU A 293 -28.45 46.17 -6.63
N GLU A 294 -28.32 46.05 -5.30
CA GLU A 294 -28.88 45.10 -4.34
C GLU A 294 -29.80 43.94 -4.78
N SER A 295 -29.43 42.72 -4.36
CA SER A 295 -30.29 41.91 -3.50
C SER A 295 -29.44 40.90 -2.73
N GLY A 296 -29.23 41.15 -1.45
CA GLY A 296 -28.56 40.23 -0.54
C GLY A 296 -29.45 39.07 -0.13
N THR A 297 -28.82 37.93 0.13
CA THR A 297 -29.02 37.11 1.33
C THR A 297 -27.70 36.36 1.54
N GLU A 298 -26.95 36.78 2.56
CA GLU A 298 -25.85 36.01 3.13
C GLU A 298 -26.43 34.74 3.78
N ASP A 299 -25.75 33.61 3.65
CA ASP A 299 -25.79 32.58 4.69
C ASP A 299 -24.42 31.92 4.83
N HIS A 300 -23.70 32.37 5.85
CA HIS A 300 -22.53 31.73 6.41
C HIS A 300 -22.95 30.46 7.15
N GLN A 301 -22.60 29.28 6.64
CA GLN A 301 -22.85 28.02 7.35
C GLN A 301 -21.67 27.65 8.28
N SER A 302 -21.85 27.95 9.56
CA SER A 302 -21.13 27.35 10.69
C SER A 302 -21.74 25.97 11.02
N PRO A 303 -20.97 24.96 11.47
CA PRO A 303 -21.42 23.58 11.55
C PRO A 303 -22.12 23.33 12.90
N ASN A 304 -23.45 23.42 12.91
CA ASN A 304 -24.35 22.66 13.80
C ASN A 304 -25.80 23.06 13.49
N SER A 305 -26.35 22.50 12.42
CA SER A 305 -27.80 22.53 12.17
C SER A 305 -28.34 21.10 12.20
N VAL A 306 -29.24 20.84 13.14
CA VAL A 306 -30.04 19.61 13.20
C VAL A 306 -30.91 19.58 11.94
N VAL A 307 -30.87 18.47 11.20
CA VAL A 307 -31.60 18.30 9.93
C VAL A 307 -33.04 17.87 10.24
N ASP A 308 -34.02 18.67 9.81
CA ASP A 308 -35.44 18.40 10.08
C ASP A 308 -35.98 17.22 9.26
N VAL A 309 -37.03 16.57 9.78
CA VAL A 309 -37.61 15.33 9.22
C VAL A 309 -38.18 15.51 7.80
N GLU A 310 -38.50 16.73 7.40
CA GLU A 310 -39.01 17.06 6.06
C GLU A 310 -37.92 17.01 4.98
N ASP A 311 -36.67 17.29 5.31
CA ASP A 311 -35.55 17.27 4.36
C ASP A 311 -35.11 15.85 4.01
N LEU A 312 -35.22 14.92 4.97
CA LEU A 312 -35.02 13.48 4.73
C LEU A 312 -36.03 12.93 3.71
N GLY A 313 -37.26 13.44 3.70
CA GLY A 313 -38.28 13.05 2.73
C GLY A 313 -37.91 13.43 1.30
N LYS A 314 -37.38 14.64 1.10
CA LYS A 314 -36.91 15.10 -0.22
C LYS A 314 -35.70 14.30 -0.69
N ILE A 315 -34.71 14.11 0.18
CA ILE A 315 -33.50 13.33 -0.14
C ILE A 315 -33.85 11.89 -0.53
N MET A 316 -34.75 11.24 0.21
CA MET A 316 -35.14 9.86 -0.10
C MET A 316 -35.92 9.75 -1.43
N ASN A 317 -36.70 10.77 -1.79
CA ASN A 317 -37.38 10.81 -3.08
C ASN A 317 -36.40 11.01 -4.25
N HIS A 318 -35.37 11.84 -4.08
CA HIS A 318 -34.30 12.01 -5.07
C HIS A 318 -33.49 10.71 -5.25
N VAL A 319 -33.07 10.07 -4.15
CA VAL A 319 -32.34 8.79 -4.19
C VAL A 319 -33.18 7.68 -4.83
N LYS A 320 -34.51 7.64 -4.56
CA LYS A 320 -35.41 6.65 -5.18
C LYS A 320 -35.63 6.91 -6.67
N LYS A 321 -35.58 8.17 -7.10
CA LYS A 321 -35.67 8.54 -8.51
C LYS A 321 -34.38 8.17 -9.26
N GLU A 322 -33.21 8.50 -8.70
CA GLU A 322 -31.90 8.14 -9.26
C GLU A 322 -31.71 6.62 -9.33
N LYS A 323 -32.18 5.87 -8.32
CA LYS A 323 -32.14 4.40 -8.35
C LYS A 323 -32.99 3.80 -9.47
N ARG A 324 -34.19 4.36 -9.72
CA ARG A 324 -35.05 3.92 -10.84
C ARG A 324 -34.45 4.25 -12.20
N GLU A 325 -33.79 5.40 -12.33
CA GLU A 325 -33.09 5.79 -13.56
C GLU A 325 -31.85 4.91 -13.81
N THR A 326 -31.13 4.53 -12.76
CA THR A 326 -29.98 3.60 -12.82
C THR A 326 -30.42 2.18 -13.21
N GLU A 327 -31.51 1.68 -12.62
CA GLU A 327 -32.09 0.36 -12.94
C GLU A 327 -32.57 0.30 -14.41
N GLN A 328 -33.19 1.37 -14.92
CA GLN A 328 -33.58 1.45 -16.34
C GLN A 328 -32.37 1.53 -17.30
N GLN A 329 -31.26 2.12 -16.85
CA GLN A 329 -30.03 2.22 -17.64
C GLN A 329 -29.24 0.90 -17.64
N GLU A 330 -29.27 0.14 -16.54
CA GLU A 330 -28.76 -1.23 -16.47
C GLU A 330 -29.59 -2.21 -17.31
N GLU A 331 -30.92 -2.06 -17.34
CA GLU A 331 -31.79 -2.90 -18.16
C GLU A 331 -31.57 -2.65 -19.66
N LYS A 332 -31.45 -1.39 -20.08
CA LYS A 332 -31.11 -1.02 -21.47
C LYS A 332 -29.72 -1.49 -21.91
N THR A 333 -28.72 -1.42 -21.03
CA THR A 333 -27.37 -1.93 -21.33
C THR A 333 -27.30 -3.46 -21.36
N SER A 334 -28.13 -4.15 -20.58
CA SER A 334 -28.27 -5.62 -20.64
C SER A 334 -28.93 -6.09 -21.95
N LEU A 335 -29.94 -5.36 -22.46
CA LEU A 335 -30.58 -5.62 -23.75
C LEU A 335 -29.62 -5.40 -24.92
N PHE A 336 -28.81 -4.32 -24.89
CA PHE A 336 -27.77 -4.07 -25.88
C PHE A 336 -26.70 -5.18 -25.90
N ARG A 337 -26.30 -5.68 -24.73
CA ARG A 337 -25.32 -6.77 -24.60
C ARG A 337 -25.87 -8.11 -25.11
N ASN A 338 -27.16 -8.37 -24.95
CA ASN A 338 -27.83 -9.54 -25.50
C ASN A 338 -28.03 -9.45 -27.02
N SER A 339 -28.28 -8.25 -27.56
CA SER A 339 -28.35 -8.03 -29.01
C SER A 339 -26.99 -8.26 -29.70
N MET A 340 -25.89 -7.77 -29.12
CA MET A 340 -24.54 -8.05 -29.62
C MET A 340 -24.14 -9.53 -29.53
N LYS A 341 -24.64 -10.26 -28.53
CA LYS A 341 -24.44 -11.71 -28.43
C LYS A 341 -25.22 -12.50 -29.49
N LYS A 342 -26.34 -11.97 -29.97
CA LYS A 342 -27.15 -12.59 -31.03
C LYS A 342 -26.55 -12.36 -32.42
N GLU A 343 -25.96 -11.18 -32.67
CA GLU A 343 -25.19 -10.91 -33.91
C GLU A 343 -23.85 -11.65 -33.98
N ALA A 344 -23.25 -12.02 -32.84
CA ALA A 344 -22.02 -12.82 -32.82
C ALA A 344 -22.24 -14.33 -33.09
N SER A 345 -23.50 -14.78 -33.16
CA SER A 345 -23.86 -16.19 -33.39
C SER A 345 -24.11 -16.54 -34.87
N GLU A 346 -24.10 -15.56 -35.78
CA GLU A 346 -24.10 -15.83 -37.21
C GLU A 346 -22.65 -15.88 -37.71
N ARG A 347 -22.27 -17.03 -38.25
CA ARG A 347 -20.91 -17.38 -38.65
C ARG A 347 -20.26 -16.26 -39.46
N ARG A 348 -19.31 -15.52 -38.86
CA ARG A 348 -18.37 -14.69 -39.61
C ARG A 348 -17.55 -15.60 -40.52
N ALA A 349 -17.82 -15.55 -41.82
CA ALA A 349 -16.98 -16.21 -42.80
C ALA A 349 -15.59 -15.56 -42.78
N MET A 350 -14.54 -16.33 -42.46
CA MET A 350 -13.13 -15.91 -42.44
C MET A 350 -12.49 -15.82 -43.84
N ILE A 351 -13.30 -15.60 -44.88
CA ILE A 351 -12.83 -15.53 -46.25
C ILE A 351 -13.63 -14.42 -46.93
N THR A 352 -12.94 -13.42 -47.47
CA THR A 352 -13.58 -12.37 -48.27
C THR A 352 -14.17 -12.97 -49.55
N PRO A 353 -15.31 -12.46 -50.07
CA PRO A 353 -15.93 -12.98 -51.28
C PRO A 353 -14.96 -13.09 -52.48
N ALA A 354 -14.04 -12.13 -52.62
CA ALA A 354 -13.00 -12.14 -53.64
C ALA A 354 -11.99 -13.29 -53.48
N LEU A 355 -11.61 -13.62 -52.24
CA LEU A 355 -10.69 -14.73 -51.96
C LEU A 355 -11.37 -16.09 -52.20
N ARG A 356 -12.68 -16.18 -51.94
CA ARG A 356 -13.49 -17.38 -52.25
C ARG A 356 -13.53 -17.65 -53.75
N GLU A 357 -13.73 -16.61 -54.56
CA GLU A 357 -13.82 -16.73 -56.02
C GLU A 357 -12.47 -17.10 -56.66
N ALA A 358 -11.37 -16.57 -56.11
CA ALA A 358 -10.01 -16.93 -56.54
C ALA A 358 -9.66 -18.40 -56.24
N LEU A 359 -10.09 -18.92 -55.09
CA LEU A 359 -9.87 -20.32 -54.71
C LEU A 359 -10.69 -21.29 -55.55
N THR A 360 -11.91 -20.93 -55.94
CA THR A 360 -12.73 -21.75 -56.86
C THR A 360 -12.17 -21.80 -58.27
N LYS A 361 -11.52 -20.73 -58.76
CA LYS A 361 -10.91 -20.68 -60.10
C LYS A 361 -9.63 -21.50 -60.24
N GLN A 362 -8.98 -21.90 -59.14
CA GLN A 362 -7.80 -22.78 -59.18
C GLN A 362 -8.16 -24.29 -59.10
N GLY A 363 -9.44 -24.63 -58.91
CA GLY A 363 -9.90 -26.02 -58.78
C GLY A 363 -10.51 -26.63 -60.05
N GLU A 364 -10.80 -25.81 -61.07
CA GLU A 364 -11.32 -26.29 -62.36
C GLU A 364 -10.22 -26.16 -63.42
N ASN A 365 -9.43 -27.23 -63.58
CA ASN A 365 -8.65 -27.45 -64.78
C ASN A 365 -9.43 -28.47 -65.65
N PRO A 366 -9.62 -28.23 -66.95
CA PRO A 366 -10.34 -29.15 -67.85
C PRO A 366 -9.61 -30.48 -68.09
#